data_AF-A0A968JNF5-F1
#
_entry.id   AF-A0A968JNF5-F1
#
_cell.length_a   1.000
_cell.length_b   1.000
_cell.length_c   1.000
_cell.angle_alpha   90.00
_cell.angle_beta   90.00
_cell.angle_gamma   90.00
#
_symmetry.space_group_name_H-M   'P 1'
#
loop_
_entity.id
_entity.type
_entity.pdbx_description
1 polymer ?
#
loop_
_entity_poly.entity_id
_entity_poly.type
_entity_poly.pdbx_seq_one_letter_code
_entity_poly.pdbx_strand_id
1 'polypeptide(L)'
;MLTFFRAFHFQPTVNKDGYLAPLLTGNHPQQKRINAYTLSNLSPSFYQQSKQKKALVEALLPTIEGTPEWLDAITSMRLSNQAPALLKMLLHEADKDMQYGAAKALTATNDKAVLSKLFQQLAAEDKMTFLETIGKVGNKDANQFLIHMMNQRDLPLSLRQSAAASVAGNWEGSFSMVEMINNNQLDEALKPIVALKLINAWAPEVKEAGMKILQKIKRPNNYRLSKN
;
A
#
# COMPACT_ATOMS: atom_id res chain seq x y z
N MET A 1 -2.83 -13.75 27.66
CA MET A 1 -1.78 -12.73 27.39
C MET A 1 -2.23 -11.69 26.35
N LEU A 2 -2.76 -12.11 25.18
CA LEU A 2 -3.41 -11.20 24.19
C LEU A 2 -4.49 -10.27 24.82
N THR A 3 -5.27 -10.77 25.78
CA THR A 3 -6.29 -10.00 26.50
C THR A 3 -5.73 -8.81 27.28
N PHE A 4 -4.50 -8.94 27.83
CA PHE A 4 -3.89 -7.88 28.65
C PHE A 4 -3.32 -6.76 27.79
N PHE A 5 -2.70 -7.06 26.64
CA PHE A 5 -2.22 -6.03 25.73
C PHE A 5 -3.36 -5.26 25.06
N ARG A 6 -4.49 -5.93 24.74
CA ARG A 6 -5.71 -5.25 24.25
C ARG A 6 -6.25 -4.22 25.23
N ALA A 7 -6.09 -4.38 26.54
CA ALA A 7 -6.56 -3.41 27.52
C ALA A 7 -5.87 -2.03 27.34
N PHE A 8 -4.65 -2.00 26.82
CA PHE A 8 -3.93 -0.76 26.55
C PHE A 8 -4.45 0.02 25.33
N HIS A 9 -5.22 -0.61 24.42
CA HIS A 9 -5.86 0.12 23.31
C HIS A 9 -6.91 1.14 23.80
N PHE A 10 -7.42 0.98 25.03
CA PHE A 10 -8.42 1.88 25.61
C PHE A 10 -7.80 3.04 26.42
N GLN A 11 -6.46 3.13 26.48
CA GLN A 11 -5.75 4.16 27.24
C GLN A 11 -5.25 5.29 26.32
N PRO A 12 -5.24 6.56 26.78
CA PRO A 12 -4.58 7.65 26.05
C PRO A 12 -3.11 7.35 25.74
N THR A 13 -2.66 7.71 24.54
CA THR A 13 -1.36 7.31 23.96
C THR A 13 -0.15 7.68 24.82
N VAL A 14 -0.14 8.86 25.42
CA VAL A 14 0.98 9.37 26.24
C VAL A 14 1.20 8.51 27.50
N ASN A 15 0.12 8.05 28.14
CA ASN A 15 0.22 7.20 29.33
C ASN A 15 0.59 5.76 28.95
N LYS A 16 0.11 5.30 27.79
CA LYS A 16 0.33 3.94 27.30
C LYS A 16 1.81 3.60 27.12
N ASP A 17 2.57 4.46 26.44
CA ASP A 17 3.99 4.20 26.16
C ASP A 17 4.82 4.14 27.45
N GLY A 18 4.45 4.91 28.48
CA GLY A 18 5.09 4.88 29.80
C GLY A 18 4.96 3.54 30.52
N TYR A 19 3.82 2.85 30.38
CA TYR A 19 3.60 1.53 30.95
C TYR A 19 4.23 0.40 30.13
N LEU A 20 4.29 0.57 28.81
CA LEU A 20 4.80 -0.43 27.88
C LEU A 20 6.33 -0.46 27.84
N ALA A 21 6.98 0.71 27.83
CA ALA A 21 8.43 0.80 27.64
C ALA A 21 9.27 -0.04 28.64
N PRO A 22 8.96 -0.08 29.95
CA PRO A 22 9.73 -0.89 30.90
C PRO A 22 9.69 -2.39 30.60
N LEU A 23 8.66 -2.87 29.89
CA LEU A 23 8.52 -4.29 29.54
C LEU A 23 9.57 -4.75 28.54
N LEU A 24 10.17 -3.84 27.76
CA LEU A 24 11.21 -4.16 26.77
C LEU A 24 12.53 -4.60 27.41
N THR A 25 12.79 -4.17 28.65
CA THR A 25 14.03 -4.46 29.39
C THR A 25 13.84 -5.50 30.48
N GLY A 26 12.69 -6.18 30.51
CA GLY A 26 12.40 -7.23 31.47
C GLY A 26 13.29 -8.47 31.29
N ASN A 27 13.31 -9.32 32.31
CA ASN A 27 13.87 -10.66 32.24
C ASN A 27 12.77 -11.68 32.48
N HIS A 28 12.23 -12.27 31.41
CA HIS A 28 11.13 -13.22 31.47
C HIS A 28 11.34 -14.36 30.47
N PRO A 29 10.93 -15.61 30.76
CA PRO A 29 11.05 -16.74 29.82
C PRO A 29 10.37 -16.50 28.46
N GLN A 30 9.41 -15.57 28.40
CA GLN A 30 8.68 -15.17 27.18
C GLN A 30 9.06 -13.78 26.68
N GLN A 31 10.25 -13.27 26.99
CA GLN A 31 10.67 -11.89 26.68
C GLN A 31 10.52 -11.56 25.19
N LYS A 32 10.80 -12.50 24.29
CA LYS A 32 10.60 -12.31 22.84
C LYS A 32 9.15 -11.95 22.48
N ARG A 33 8.18 -12.66 23.07
CA ARG A 33 6.74 -12.40 22.85
C ARG A 33 6.32 -11.09 23.50
N ILE A 34 6.83 -10.79 24.69
CA ILE A 34 6.59 -9.51 25.36
C ILE A 34 7.12 -8.36 24.51
N ASN A 35 8.32 -8.48 23.93
CA ASN A 35 8.89 -7.49 23.04
C ASN A 35 8.03 -7.30 21.80
N ALA A 36 7.58 -8.39 21.16
CA ALA A 36 6.70 -8.34 19.99
C ALA A 36 5.42 -7.51 20.26
N TYR A 37 4.67 -7.87 21.30
CA TYR A 37 3.44 -7.16 21.65
C TYR A 37 3.67 -5.75 22.16
N THR A 38 4.76 -5.52 22.88
CA THR A 38 5.12 -4.18 23.37
C THR A 38 5.44 -3.28 22.19
N LEU A 39 6.34 -3.69 21.29
CA LEU A 39 6.75 -2.90 20.12
C LEU A 39 5.57 -2.58 19.20
N SER A 40 4.67 -3.54 18.95
CA SER A 40 3.50 -3.30 18.08
C SER A 40 2.55 -2.24 18.61
N ASN A 41 2.61 -1.95 19.91
CA ASN A 41 1.72 -1.02 20.60
C ASN A 41 2.34 0.35 20.89
N LEU A 42 3.63 0.57 20.64
CA LEU A 42 4.27 1.86 20.92
C LEU A 42 3.88 2.92 19.90
N SER A 43 3.86 4.19 20.31
CA SER A 43 3.54 5.30 19.43
C SER A 43 4.76 5.85 18.67
N PRO A 44 4.56 6.63 17.59
CA PRO A 44 5.66 7.33 16.92
C PRO A 44 6.44 8.25 17.87
N SER A 45 5.78 8.82 18.88
CA SER A 45 6.42 9.72 19.85
C SER A 45 7.47 9.00 20.68
N PHE A 46 7.25 7.73 21.04
CA PHE A 46 8.23 6.91 21.73
C PHE A 46 9.51 6.76 20.90
N TYR A 47 9.38 6.40 19.63
CA TYR A 47 10.51 6.22 18.72
C TYR A 47 11.25 7.55 18.48
N GLN A 48 10.54 8.66 18.41
CA GLN A 48 11.15 9.96 18.12
C GLN A 48 11.76 10.65 19.34
N GLN A 49 11.40 10.22 20.56
CA GLN A 49 11.73 10.93 21.79
C GLN A 49 13.22 10.99 22.13
N SER A 50 14.00 9.92 21.89
CA SER A 50 15.44 9.93 22.19
C SER A 50 16.25 8.94 21.37
N LYS A 51 17.56 9.17 21.27
CA LYS A 51 18.49 8.26 20.58
C LYS A 51 18.50 6.87 21.22
N GLN A 52 18.37 6.79 22.55
CA GLN A 52 18.34 5.54 23.30
C GLN A 52 17.09 4.71 22.96
N LYS A 53 15.92 5.35 22.86
CA LYS A 53 14.68 4.67 22.49
C LYS A 53 14.72 4.16 21.05
N LYS A 54 15.26 4.96 20.12
CA LYS A 54 15.51 4.50 18.73
C LYS A 54 16.38 3.26 18.70
N ALA A 55 17.55 3.32 19.35
CA ALA A 55 18.48 2.20 19.39
C ALA A 55 17.85 0.94 19.99
N LEU A 56 17.01 1.09 21.03
CA LEU A 56 16.27 -0.04 21.62
C LEU A 56 15.29 -0.66 20.62
N VAL A 57 14.50 0.15 19.92
CA VAL A 57 13.58 -0.35 18.87
C VAL A 57 14.37 -1.01 17.74
N GLU A 58 15.41 -0.36 17.23
CA GLU A 58 16.26 -0.89 16.14
C GLU A 58 16.96 -2.20 16.52
N ALA A 59 17.32 -2.39 17.80
CA ALA A 59 17.91 -3.64 18.28
C ALA A 59 16.88 -4.77 18.41
N LEU A 60 15.64 -4.46 18.79
CA LEU A 60 14.61 -5.47 19.07
C LEU A 60 13.74 -5.81 17.85
N LEU A 61 13.55 -4.87 16.93
CA LEU A 61 12.67 -5.03 15.77
C LEU A 61 13.06 -6.22 14.86
N PRO A 62 14.35 -6.47 14.55
CA PRO A 62 14.74 -7.63 13.74
C PRO A 62 14.40 -8.98 14.40
N THR A 63 14.26 -9.03 15.73
CA THR A 63 13.97 -10.28 16.44
C THR A 63 12.55 -10.78 16.18
N ILE A 64 11.66 -9.91 15.70
CA ILE A 64 10.26 -10.19 15.40
C ILE A 64 9.96 -10.08 13.89
N GLU A 65 10.97 -9.89 13.03
CA GLU A 65 10.78 -9.78 11.58
C GLU A 65 9.98 -10.97 11.02
N GLY A 66 9.07 -10.67 10.09
CA GLY A 66 8.18 -11.67 9.49
C GLY A 66 6.97 -12.07 10.34
N THR A 67 6.71 -11.40 11.47
CA THR A 67 5.45 -11.59 12.24
C THR A 67 4.45 -10.45 12.01
N PRO A 68 3.15 -10.67 12.31
CA PRO A 68 2.17 -9.59 12.28
C PRO A 68 2.54 -8.43 13.22
N GLU A 69 3.09 -8.72 14.40
CA GLU A 69 3.53 -7.69 15.35
C GLU A 69 4.65 -6.80 14.81
N TRP A 70 5.51 -7.31 13.91
CA TRP A 70 6.53 -6.51 13.24
C TRP A 70 5.91 -5.53 12.25
N LEU A 71 4.94 -5.96 11.44
CA LEU A 71 4.20 -5.08 10.54
C LEU A 71 3.43 -4.00 11.32
N ASP A 72 2.82 -4.39 12.43
CA ASP A 72 2.11 -3.47 13.33
C ASP A 72 3.08 -2.46 13.94
N ALA A 73 4.25 -2.89 14.44
CA ALA A 73 5.27 -2.01 15.01
C ALA A 73 5.79 -0.98 13.99
N ILE A 74 6.04 -1.42 12.74
CA ILE A 74 6.47 -0.53 11.66
C ILE A 74 5.41 0.52 11.36
N THR A 75 4.15 0.09 11.26
CA THR A 75 3.03 0.97 10.91
C THR A 75 2.71 1.93 12.05
N SER A 76 2.62 1.44 13.29
CA SER A 76 2.25 2.22 14.47
C SER A 76 3.28 3.29 14.79
N MET A 77 4.58 2.97 14.67
CA MET A 77 5.68 3.93 14.91
C MET A 77 6.12 4.69 13.65
N ARG A 78 5.54 4.40 12.47
CA ARG A 78 5.88 5.01 11.17
C ARG A 78 7.35 4.85 10.78
N LEU A 79 7.87 3.63 10.83
CA LEU A 79 9.28 3.31 10.61
C LEU A 79 9.63 3.22 9.11
N SER A 80 9.85 4.35 8.44
CA SER A 80 10.21 4.41 7.02
C SER A 80 11.54 3.73 6.66
N ASN A 81 12.45 3.57 7.62
CA ASN A 81 13.73 2.88 7.42
C ASN A 81 13.57 1.36 7.16
N GLN A 82 12.37 0.81 7.34
CA GLN A 82 12.08 -0.60 7.07
C GLN A 82 11.63 -0.88 5.63
N ALA A 83 11.61 0.13 4.76
CA ALA A 83 11.17 -0.01 3.38
C ALA A 83 11.84 -1.18 2.60
N PRO A 84 13.15 -1.45 2.71
CA PRO A 84 13.76 -2.59 2.03
C PRO A 84 13.25 -3.96 2.53
N ALA A 85 13.05 -4.10 3.84
CA ALA A 85 12.55 -5.34 4.43
C ALA A 85 11.09 -5.58 4.05
N LEU A 86 10.26 -4.53 4.10
CA LEU A 86 8.87 -4.56 3.64
C LEU A 86 8.78 -4.91 2.15
N LEU A 87 9.67 -4.37 1.32
CA LEU A 87 9.72 -4.69 -0.11
C LEU A 87 10.03 -6.17 -0.34
N LYS A 88 11.05 -6.71 0.34
CA LYS A 88 11.40 -8.13 0.26
C LYS A 88 10.21 -9.03 0.62
N MET A 89 9.52 -8.69 1.71
CA MET A 89 8.34 -9.43 2.16
C MET A 89 7.18 -9.30 1.18
N LEU A 90 6.93 -8.11 0.64
CA LEU A 90 5.93 -7.89 -0.41
C LEU A 90 6.18 -8.79 -1.62
N LEU A 91 7.42 -8.95 -2.06
CA LEU A 91 7.74 -9.69 -3.28
C LEU A 91 7.80 -11.21 -3.08
N HIS A 92 8.32 -11.67 -1.94
CA HIS A 92 8.73 -13.07 -1.77
C HIS A 92 7.99 -13.84 -0.67
N GLU A 93 7.09 -13.18 0.07
CA GLU A 93 6.30 -13.88 1.09
C GLU A 93 5.27 -14.82 0.46
N ALA A 94 5.20 -16.05 0.98
CA ALA A 94 4.28 -17.07 0.51
C ALA A 94 2.87 -16.83 1.08
N ASP A 95 2.80 -16.38 2.33
CA ASP A 95 1.55 -16.02 2.99
C ASP A 95 0.99 -14.72 2.38
N LYS A 96 -0.23 -14.80 1.83
CA LYS A 96 -0.87 -13.67 1.12
C LYS A 96 -1.33 -12.55 2.05
N ASP A 97 -1.67 -12.87 3.30
CA ASP A 97 -2.06 -11.86 4.28
C ASP A 97 -0.83 -11.09 4.75
N MET A 98 0.30 -11.78 4.91
CA MET A 98 1.58 -11.17 5.25
C MET A 98 2.15 -10.34 4.09
N GLN A 99 2.07 -10.84 2.85
CA GLN A 99 2.39 -10.07 1.64
C GLN A 99 1.55 -8.78 1.54
N TYR A 100 0.24 -8.88 1.78
CA TYR A 100 -0.67 -7.73 1.79
C TYR A 100 -0.34 -6.75 2.92
N GLY A 101 -0.08 -7.28 4.12
CA GLY A 101 0.31 -6.49 5.28
C GLY A 101 1.60 -5.70 5.04
N ALA A 102 2.59 -6.31 4.38
CA ALA A 102 3.82 -5.63 3.97
C ALA A 102 3.55 -4.49 2.98
N ALA A 103 2.69 -4.69 1.98
CA ALA A 103 2.31 -3.64 1.04
C ALA A 103 1.55 -2.48 1.71
N LYS A 104 0.66 -2.81 2.66
CA LYS A 104 -0.06 -1.81 3.46
C LYS A 104 0.90 -1.01 4.34
N ALA A 105 1.82 -1.66 5.03
CA ALA A 105 2.84 -0.99 5.83
C ALA A 105 3.77 -0.13 4.97
N LEU A 106 4.18 -0.63 3.79
CA LEU A 106 5.08 0.08 2.88
C LEU A 106 4.45 1.39 2.39
N THR A 107 3.18 1.34 1.97
CA THR A 107 2.44 2.53 1.50
C THR A 107 2.07 3.49 2.63
N ALA A 108 1.82 3.00 3.85
CA ALA A 108 1.47 3.84 4.99
C ALA A 108 2.67 4.57 5.62
N THR A 109 3.88 4.05 5.45
CA THR A 109 5.10 4.58 6.12
C THR A 109 6.04 5.34 5.20
N ASN A 110 5.80 5.30 3.89
CA ASN A 110 6.68 5.91 2.90
C ASN A 110 5.90 6.79 1.94
N ASP A 111 6.53 7.88 1.50
CA ASP A 111 5.96 8.74 0.48
C ASP A 111 6.10 8.12 -0.92
N LYS A 112 5.41 8.75 -1.87
CA LYS A 112 5.45 8.39 -3.29
C LYS A 112 6.87 8.38 -3.87
N ALA A 113 7.78 9.24 -3.40
CA ALA A 113 9.13 9.33 -3.94
C ALA A 113 9.96 8.10 -3.54
N VAL A 114 9.85 7.65 -2.28
CA VAL A 114 10.46 6.40 -1.82
C VAL A 114 9.90 5.21 -2.58
N LEU A 115 8.57 5.10 -2.73
CA LEU A 115 7.95 4.01 -3.50
C LEU A 115 8.44 3.99 -4.96
N SER A 116 8.57 5.16 -5.59
CA SER A 116 9.05 5.27 -6.98
C SER A 116 10.51 4.85 -7.09
N LYS A 117 11.36 5.23 -6.12
CA LYS A 117 12.76 4.80 -6.08
C LYS A 117 12.88 3.29 -5.93
N LEU A 118 12.13 2.68 -5.00
CA LEU A 118 12.11 1.23 -4.82
C LEU A 118 11.68 0.54 -6.11
N PHE A 119 10.58 0.99 -6.72
CA PHE A 119 10.08 0.44 -7.97
C PHE A 119 11.09 0.52 -9.12
N GLN A 120 11.83 1.62 -9.24
CA GLN A 120 12.86 1.77 -10.27
C GLN A 120 14.01 0.78 -10.08
N GLN A 121 14.37 0.47 -8.84
CA GLN A 121 15.44 -0.46 -8.47
C GLN A 121 15.05 -1.94 -8.60
N LEU A 122 13.76 -2.24 -8.79
CA LEU A 122 13.29 -3.61 -8.98
C LEU A 122 13.78 -4.21 -10.29
N ALA A 123 14.02 -5.52 -10.27
CA ALA A 123 14.15 -6.33 -11.46
C ALA A 123 12.84 -6.31 -12.28
N ALA A 124 12.92 -6.56 -13.59
CA ALA A 124 11.77 -6.42 -14.48
C ALA A 124 10.62 -7.35 -14.11
N GLU A 125 10.96 -8.56 -13.67
CA GLU A 125 10.07 -9.62 -13.19
C GLU A 125 9.28 -9.22 -11.93
N ASP A 126 9.88 -8.43 -11.03
CA ASP A 126 9.26 -8.05 -9.75
C ASP A 126 8.32 -6.84 -9.88
N LYS A 127 8.51 -6.01 -10.91
CA LYS A 127 7.73 -4.77 -11.11
C LYS A 127 6.23 -5.03 -11.24
N MET A 128 5.86 -6.12 -11.92
CA MET A 128 4.45 -6.47 -12.09
C MET A 128 3.82 -6.85 -10.74
N THR A 129 4.48 -7.76 -10.00
CA THR A 129 4.04 -8.20 -8.66
C THR A 129 3.94 -7.03 -7.69
N PHE A 130 4.88 -6.09 -7.76
CA PHE A 130 4.84 -4.88 -6.97
C PHE A 130 3.57 -4.05 -7.22
N LEU A 131 3.29 -3.70 -8.49
CA LEU A 131 2.12 -2.88 -8.85
C LEU A 131 0.79 -3.57 -8.51
N GLU A 132 0.70 -4.88 -8.71
CA GLU A 132 -0.50 -5.66 -8.38
C GLU A 132 -0.74 -5.74 -6.88
N THR A 133 0.32 -5.96 -6.09
CA THR A 133 0.20 -6.11 -4.64
C THR A 133 -0.11 -4.77 -3.97
N ILE A 134 0.51 -3.68 -4.42
CA ILE A 134 0.15 -2.32 -4.00
C ILE A 134 -1.30 -2.01 -4.39
N GLY A 135 -1.75 -2.45 -5.57
CA GLY A 135 -3.14 -2.31 -6.03
C GLY A 135 -4.18 -2.91 -5.10
N LYS A 136 -3.87 -4.04 -4.46
CA LYS A 136 -4.76 -4.68 -3.50
C LYS A 136 -4.98 -3.84 -2.25
N VAL A 137 -4.01 -3.01 -1.85
CA VAL A 137 -4.10 -2.14 -0.67
C VAL A 137 -5.25 -1.16 -0.81
N GLY A 138 -5.39 -0.55 -1.98
CA GLY A 138 -6.55 0.27 -2.36
C GLY A 138 -6.79 1.54 -1.53
N ASN A 139 -5.84 1.94 -0.68
CA ASN A 139 -5.91 3.19 0.06
C ASN A 139 -5.44 4.38 -0.81
N LYS A 140 -5.69 5.59 -0.32
CA LYS A 140 -5.30 6.84 -0.98
C LYS A 140 -3.82 6.87 -1.41
N ASP A 141 -2.89 6.50 -0.54
CA ASP A 141 -1.45 6.59 -0.84
C ASP A 141 -1.01 5.58 -1.91
N ALA A 142 -1.52 4.36 -1.85
CA ALA A 142 -1.32 3.33 -2.87
C ALA A 142 -1.89 3.78 -4.23
N ASN A 143 -3.12 4.29 -4.23
CA ASN A 143 -3.76 4.78 -5.46
C ASN A 143 -3.02 5.98 -6.06
N GLN A 144 -2.55 6.93 -5.24
CA GLN A 144 -1.75 8.05 -5.72
C GLN A 144 -0.43 7.61 -6.35
N PHE A 145 0.25 6.62 -5.77
CA PHE A 145 1.45 6.04 -6.36
C PHE A 145 1.14 5.36 -7.71
N LEU A 146 0.10 4.53 -7.78
CA LEU A 146 -0.26 3.81 -9.01
C LEU A 146 -0.73 4.75 -10.13
N ILE A 147 -1.51 5.80 -9.79
CA ILE A 147 -1.90 6.86 -10.73
C ILE A 147 -0.66 7.58 -11.26
N HIS A 148 0.35 7.81 -10.43
CA HIS A 148 1.62 8.37 -10.89
C HIS A 148 2.31 7.42 -11.89
N MET A 149 2.41 6.12 -11.58
CA MET A 149 3.05 5.11 -12.44
C MET A 149 2.36 4.96 -13.80
N MET A 150 1.02 4.85 -13.87
CA MET A 150 0.33 4.73 -15.16
C MET A 150 0.52 5.95 -16.09
N ASN A 151 0.86 7.10 -15.53
CA ASN A 151 1.12 8.35 -16.25
C ASN A 151 2.60 8.57 -16.61
N GLN A 152 3.51 7.71 -16.15
CA GLN A 152 4.93 7.74 -16.54
C GLN A 152 5.07 7.17 -17.95
N ARG A 153 5.30 8.03 -18.95
CA ARG A 153 5.36 7.64 -20.37
C ARG A 153 6.62 6.84 -20.74
N ASP A 154 7.65 6.94 -19.93
CA ASP A 154 8.90 6.18 -20.00
C ASP A 154 8.74 4.74 -19.49
N LEU A 155 7.66 4.42 -18.76
CA LEU A 155 7.36 3.04 -18.39
C LEU A 155 6.79 2.25 -19.58
N PRO A 156 7.20 0.97 -19.74
CA PRO A 156 6.57 0.06 -20.68
C PRO A 156 5.04 0.06 -20.53
N LEU A 157 4.33 0.00 -21.66
CA LEU A 157 2.86 0.03 -21.68
C LEU A 157 2.25 -1.06 -20.77
N SER A 158 2.85 -2.24 -20.71
CA SER A 158 2.41 -3.33 -19.83
C SER A 158 2.39 -2.95 -18.34
N LEU A 159 3.42 -2.24 -17.85
CA LEU A 159 3.48 -1.77 -16.46
C LEU A 159 2.47 -0.65 -16.22
N ARG A 160 2.31 0.26 -17.20
CA ARG A 160 1.30 1.33 -17.12
C ARG A 160 -0.12 0.75 -17.09
N GLN A 161 -0.40 -0.27 -17.89
CA GLN A 161 -1.66 -1.00 -17.92
C GLN A 161 -1.90 -1.75 -16.60
N SER A 162 -0.87 -2.37 -16.01
CA SER A 162 -0.97 -3.02 -14.70
C SER A 162 -1.31 -2.00 -13.61
N ALA A 163 -0.62 -0.86 -13.55
CA ALA A 163 -0.93 0.21 -12.61
C ALA A 163 -2.37 0.73 -12.78
N ALA A 164 -2.80 0.96 -14.02
CA ALA A 164 -4.18 1.40 -14.30
C ALA A 164 -5.22 0.33 -13.91
N ALA A 165 -4.93 -0.94 -14.18
CA ALA A 165 -5.79 -2.07 -13.82
C ALA A 165 -5.92 -2.23 -12.30
N SER A 166 -4.81 -2.03 -11.56
CA SER A 166 -4.75 -2.06 -10.09
C SER A 166 -5.60 -0.97 -9.46
N VAL A 167 -5.53 0.26 -9.97
CA VAL A 167 -6.36 1.38 -9.47
C VAL A 167 -7.83 1.14 -9.81
N ALA A 168 -8.14 0.79 -11.06
CA ALA A 168 -9.53 0.54 -11.49
C ALA A 168 -10.17 -0.66 -10.79
N GLY A 169 -9.36 -1.59 -10.27
CA GLY A 169 -9.82 -2.83 -9.64
C GLY A 169 -10.15 -2.73 -8.14
N ASN A 170 -9.79 -1.63 -7.47
CA ASN A 170 -10.13 -1.41 -6.06
C ASN A 170 -11.23 -0.35 -5.90
N TRP A 171 -11.90 -0.34 -4.75
CA TRP A 171 -13.08 0.50 -4.52
C TRP A 171 -12.79 1.99 -4.76
N GLU A 172 -11.92 2.60 -3.96
CA GLU A 172 -11.61 4.04 -4.05
C GLU A 172 -11.01 4.40 -5.42
N GLY A 173 -10.09 3.57 -5.93
CA GLY A 173 -9.42 3.81 -7.20
C GLY A 173 -10.36 3.74 -8.40
N SER A 174 -11.40 2.91 -8.35
CA SER A 174 -12.40 2.83 -9.42
C SER A 174 -13.19 4.13 -9.57
N PHE A 175 -13.52 4.82 -8.46
CA PHE A 175 -14.13 6.15 -8.50
C PHE A 175 -13.15 7.21 -9.03
N SER A 176 -11.89 7.18 -8.59
CA SER A 176 -10.86 8.06 -9.14
C SER A 176 -10.68 7.87 -10.65
N MET A 177 -10.78 6.64 -11.15
CA MET A 177 -10.73 6.36 -12.59
C MET A 177 -11.92 6.98 -13.33
N VAL A 178 -13.14 6.88 -12.79
CA VAL A 178 -14.32 7.53 -13.37
C VAL A 178 -14.13 9.05 -13.47
N GLU A 179 -13.59 9.67 -12.42
CA GLU A 179 -13.27 11.09 -12.43
C GLU A 179 -12.25 11.44 -13.53
N MET A 180 -11.13 10.71 -13.61
CA MET A 180 -10.12 10.91 -14.65
C MET A 180 -10.69 10.72 -16.06
N ILE A 181 -11.61 9.77 -16.26
CA ILE A 181 -12.29 9.55 -17.54
C ILE A 181 -13.15 10.78 -17.89
N ASN A 182 -13.95 11.28 -16.95
CA ASN A 182 -14.82 12.43 -17.16
C ASN A 182 -14.03 13.70 -17.47
N ASN A 183 -12.84 13.84 -16.89
CA ASN A 183 -11.94 14.96 -17.09
C ASN A 183 -11.00 14.80 -18.31
N ASN A 184 -11.13 13.73 -19.11
CA ASN A 184 -10.23 13.40 -20.21
C ASN A 184 -8.74 13.31 -19.82
N GLN A 185 -8.46 12.82 -18.61
CA GLN A 185 -7.10 12.70 -18.05
C GLN A 185 -6.52 11.29 -18.20
N LEU A 186 -7.27 10.36 -18.81
CA LEU A 186 -6.83 8.98 -19.03
C LEU A 186 -6.26 8.82 -20.46
N ASP A 187 -5.03 8.32 -20.55
CA ASP A 187 -4.39 7.96 -21.83
C ASP A 187 -5.27 6.96 -22.61
N GLU A 188 -5.47 7.22 -23.90
CA GLU A 188 -6.24 6.37 -24.81
C GLU A 188 -5.78 4.91 -24.78
N ALA A 189 -4.47 4.66 -24.66
CA ALA A 189 -3.90 3.31 -24.62
C ALA A 189 -4.30 2.51 -23.35
N LEU A 190 -4.76 3.20 -22.30
CA LEU A 190 -5.17 2.60 -21.03
C LEU A 190 -6.69 2.40 -20.93
N LYS A 191 -7.47 3.07 -21.78
CA LYS A 191 -8.95 2.98 -21.76
C LYS A 191 -9.48 1.55 -21.87
N PRO A 192 -8.95 0.66 -22.74
CA PRO A 192 -9.48 -0.71 -22.83
C PRO A 192 -9.34 -1.49 -21.51
N ILE A 193 -8.16 -1.45 -20.88
CA ILE A 193 -7.92 -2.20 -19.63
C ILE A 193 -8.72 -1.62 -18.46
N VAL A 194 -8.80 -0.29 -18.37
CA VAL A 194 -9.61 0.38 -17.34
C VAL A 194 -11.07 0.01 -17.52
N ALA A 195 -11.62 0.11 -18.74
CA ALA A 195 -13.01 -0.24 -19.00
C ALA A 195 -13.34 -1.69 -18.63
N LEU A 196 -12.47 -2.65 -18.95
CA LEU A 196 -12.63 -4.05 -18.58
C LEU A 196 -12.64 -4.27 -17.06
N LYS A 197 -11.88 -3.47 -16.29
CA LYS A 197 -11.94 -3.53 -14.83
C LYS A 197 -13.23 -2.90 -14.29
N LEU A 198 -13.61 -1.72 -14.78
CA LEU A 198 -14.78 -0.99 -14.29
C LEU A 198 -16.09 -1.73 -14.56
N ILE A 199 -16.25 -2.45 -15.67
CA ILE A 199 -17.49 -3.22 -15.94
C ILE A 199 -17.75 -4.34 -14.93
N ASN A 200 -16.72 -4.75 -14.19
CA ASN A 200 -16.80 -5.77 -13.14
C ASN A 200 -16.92 -5.14 -11.74
N ALA A 201 -16.97 -3.81 -11.63
CA ALA A 201 -17.15 -3.13 -10.37
C ALA A 201 -18.56 -3.37 -9.79
N TRP A 202 -18.64 -3.35 -8.47
CA TRP A 202 -19.90 -3.46 -7.73
C TRP A 202 -20.78 -2.21 -7.87
N ALA A 203 -20.16 -1.03 -7.88
CA ALA A 203 -20.88 0.24 -7.98
C ALA A 203 -21.49 0.44 -9.38
N PRO A 204 -22.83 0.63 -9.52
CA PRO A 204 -23.50 0.77 -10.81
C PRO A 204 -22.93 1.90 -11.69
N GLU A 205 -22.62 3.05 -11.11
CA GLU A 205 -22.08 4.22 -11.77
C GLU A 205 -20.68 3.96 -12.36
N VAL A 206 -19.85 3.21 -11.64
CA VAL A 206 -18.52 2.78 -12.09
C VAL A 206 -18.66 1.81 -13.26
N LYS A 207 -19.58 0.84 -13.12
CA LYS A 207 -19.88 -0.13 -14.18
C LYS A 207 -20.37 0.54 -15.46
N GLU A 208 -21.27 1.51 -15.33
CA GLU A 208 -21.80 2.28 -16.45
C GLU A 208 -20.71 3.08 -17.17
N ALA A 209 -19.79 3.71 -16.43
CA ALA A 209 -18.64 4.40 -17.00
C ALA A 209 -17.76 3.47 -17.84
N GLY A 210 -17.49 2.26 -17.34
CA GLY A 210 -16.78 1.22 -18.10
C GLY A 210 -17.50 0.82 -19.39
N MET A 211 -18.82 0.61 -19.33
CA MET A 211 -19.63 0.27 -20.51
C MET A 211 -19.61 1.39 -21.56
N LYS A 212 -19.73 2.66 -21.14
CA LYS A 212 -19.67 3.83 -22.03
C LYS A 212 -18.35 3.88 -22.81
N ILE A 213 -17.23 3.55 -22.17
CA ILE A 213 -15.93 3.47 -22.84
C ILE A 213 -15.93 2.35 -23.89
N LEU A 214 -16.37 1.14 -23.54
CA LEU A 214 -16.40 0.01 -24.49
C LEU A 214 -17.30 0.29 -25.70
N GLN A 215 -18.43 0.97 -25.52
CA GLN A 215 -19.30 1.36 -26.62
C GLN A 215 -18.61 2.34 -27.58
N LYS A 216 -17.85 3.31 -27.06
CA LYS A 216 -17.06 4.25 -27.87
C LYS A 216 -15.94 3.54 -28.63
N ILE A 217 -15.26 2.57 -28.01
CA ILE A 217 -14.21 1.78 -28.68
C ILE A 217 -14.81 0.95 -29.83
N LYS A 218 -15.97 0.32 -29.62
CA LYS A 218 -16.66 -0.49 -30.65
C LYS A 218 -17.22 0.33 -31.83
N ARG A 219 -17.39 1.64 -31.64
CA ARG A 219 -17.84 2.58 -32.68
C ARG A 219 -16.67 3.50 -33.04
N PRO A 220 -15.67 3.05 -33.83
CA PRO A 220 -14.64 3.98 -34.32
C PRO A 220 -15.33 5.14 -35.05
N ASN A 221 -14.83 6.36 -34.85
CA ASN A 221 -15.31 7.62 -35.41
C ASN A 221 -15.34 7.62 -36.96
N ASN A 222 -16.24 6.84 -37.56
CA ASN A 222 -16.65 7.01 -38.94
C ASN A 222 -17.91 7.86 -38.87
N TYR A 223 -17.80 9.17 -39.17
CA TYR A 223 -18.81 10.11 -39.69
C TYR A 223 -18.39 11.56 -39.34
N ARG A 224 -17.28 12.00 -39.91
CA ARG A 224 -17.12 13.37 -40.39
C ARG A 224 -16.69 13.30 -41.85
N LEU A 225 -17.57 12.77 -42.70
CA LEU A 225 -17.57 13.17 -44.09
C LEU A 225 -18.13 14.59 -44.10
N SER A 226 -17.25 15.57 -44.24
CA SER A 226 -17.62 16.93 -44.61
C SER A 226 -18.49 16.85 -45.85
N LYS A 227 -19.77 17.20 -45.72
CA LYS A 227 -20.54 17.66 -46.87
C LYS A 227 -20.02 19.06 -47.18
N ASN A 228 -19.11 19.14 -48.15
CA ASN A 228 -18.94 20.32 -48.99
C ASN A 228 -19.62 20.02 -50.33
#